data_AF-A0A800EQJ8-F1
#
_entry.id   AF-A0A800EQJ8-F1
#
_cell.length_a   1.000
_cell.length_b   1.000
_cell.length_c   1.000
_cell.angle_alpha   90.00
_cell.angle_beta   90.00
_cell.angle_gamma   90.00
#
_symmetry.space_group_name_H-M   'P 1'
#
loop_
_entity.id
_entity.type
_entity.pdbx_description
1 polymer ?
#
loop_
_entity_poly.entity_id
_entity_poly.type
_entity_poly.pdbx_seq_one_letter_code
_entity_poly.pdbx_strand_id
1 'polypeptide(L)'
;MPNPSFSTDIQEIFIRRGCTLAGCHGSAMSGGLGLASAAESFSELVNVQAIGDRSLNRVQPGDFANSYLWLRVSDPNDPRPMPQGDAPLDNIDLANIMNWINAGAVNDQET
;
A
#
# COMPACT_ATOMS: atom_id res chain seq x y z
N MET A 1 -13.59 -15.10 1.88
CA MET A 1 -13.09 -14.05 0.96
C MET A 1 -11.75 -14.51 0.43
N PRO A 2 -11.34 -14.13 -0.79
CA PRO A 2 -9.96 -14.38 -1.23
C PRO A 2 -8.98 -13.77 -0.23
N ASN A 3 -7.86 -14.43 0.00
CA ASN A 3 -6.74 -13.95 0.82
C ASN A 3 -5.60 -13.63 -0.15
N PRO A 4 -5.45 -12.37 -0.59
CA PRO A 4 -4.45 -12.00 -1.57
C PRO A 4 -3.03 -12.21 -1.04
N SER A 5 -2.16 -12.70 -1.91
CA SER A 5 -0.72 -12.77 -1.67
C SER A 5 -0.14 -11.37 -1.62
N PHE A 6 0.70 -11.09 -0.62
CA PHE A 6 1.41 -9.83 -0.59
C PHE A 6 2.39 -9.72 -1.76
N SER A 7 3.22 -10.75 -1.96
CA SER A 7 4.30 -10.69 -2.93
C SER A 7 3.87 -10.84 -4.39
N THR A 8 2.72 -11.48 -4.66
CA THR A 8 2.22 -11.64 -6.04
C THR A 8 1.08 -10.69 -6.38
N ASP A 9 0.18 -10.38 -5.46
CA ASP A 9 -1.02 -9.59 -5.77
C ASP A 9 -0.83 -8.12 -5.38
N ILE A 10 -0.43 -7.86 -4.13
CA ILE A 10 -0.29 -6.48 -3.63
C ILE A 10 0.92 -5.78 -4.26
N GLN A 11 2.06 -6.46 -4.31
CA GLN A 11 3.25 -5.91 -4.95
C GLN A 11 3.04 -5.68 -6.45
N GLU A 12 2.29 -6.55 -7.15
CA GLU A 12 1.97 -6.36 -8.57
C GLU A 12 1.19 -5.07 -8.80
N ILE A 13 0.21 -4.77 -7.95
CA ILE A 13 -0.54 -3.51 -8.01
C ILE A 13 0.42 -2.32 -7.91
N PHE A 14 1.34 -2.32 -6.94
CA PHE A 14 2.29 -1.21 -6.80
C PHE A 14 3.16 -1.03 -8.04
N ILE A 15 3.61 -2.12 -8.67
CA ILE A 15 4.44 -2.09 -9.88
C ILE A 15 3.62 -1.61 -11.07
N ARG A 16 2.49 -2.25 -11.36
CA ARG A 16 1.64 -1.96 -12.53
C ARG A 16 1.03 -0.57 -12.47
N ARG A 17 0.73 -0.05 -11.27
CA ARG A 17 0.13 1.27 -11.07
C ARG A 17 1.17 2.39 -10.89
N GLY A 18 2.45 2.10 -11.11
CA GLY A 18 3.52 3.11 -11.10
C GLY A 18 3.87 3.66 -9.71
N CYS A 19 3.40 3.03 -8.62
CA CYS A 19 3.76 3.44 -7.27
C CYS A 19 5.27 3.34 -7.03
N THR A 20 5.92 2.34 -7.65
CA THR A 20 7.36 2.08 -7.53
C THR A 20 8.25 2.98 -8.40
N LEU A 21 7.67 3.94 -9.13
CA LEU A 21 8.45 4.84 -10.00
C LEU A 21 9.46 5.66 -9.18
N ALA A 22 10.65 5.83 -9.75
CA ALA A 22 11.80 6.44 -9.10
C ALA A 22 11.51 7.80 -8.45
N GLY A 23 10.65 8.63 -9.06
CA GLY A 23 10.30 9.95 -8.54
C GLY A 23 9.30 9.97 -7.38
N CYS A 24 8.65 8.84 -7.08
CA CYS A 24 7.66 8.73 -6.01
C CYS A 24 8.16 7.76 -4.94
N HIS A 25 7.69 6.52 -4.92
CA HIS A 25 8.08 5.51 -3.92
C HIS A 25 9.14 4.52 -4.43
N GLY A 26 9.78 4.81 -5.57
CA GLY A 26 11.04 4.18 -5.95
C GLY A 26 12.22 4.82 -5.20
N SER A 27 13.30 5.14 -5.92
CA SER A 27 14.54 5.67 -5.32
C SER A 27 14.39 7.00 -4.57
N ALA A 28 13.40 7.83 -4.89
CA ALA A 28 13.14 9.08 -4.17
C ALA A 28 12.53 8.86 -2.78
N MET A 29 11.93 7.69 -2.53
CA MET A 29 11.25 7.33 -1.29
C MET A 29 10.36 8.45 -0.73
N SER A 30 9.53 9.06 -1.58
CA SER A 30 8.67 10.18 -1.20
C SER A 30 7.79 9.81 0.00
N GLY A 31 7.72 10.71 0.99
CA GLY A 31 7.06 10.40 2.27
C GLY A 31 7.80 9.35 3.11
N GLY A 32 9.10 9.15 2.86
CA GLY A 32 9.96 8.18 3.52
C GLY A 32 9.61 6.72 3.21
N LEU A 33 8.88 6.45 2.12
CA LEU A 33 8.36 5.13 1.78
C LEU A 33 8.99 4.63 0.48
N GLY A 34 9.71 3.52 0.56
CA GLY A 34 10.19 2.75 -0.60
C GLY A 34 9.28 1.55 -0.89
N LEU A 35 8.99 1.31 -2.16
CA LEU A 35 8.15 0.21 -2.64
C LEU A 35 8.83 -0.61 -3.76
N ALA A 36 10.14 -0.48 -3.95
CA ALA A 36 10.82 -0.97 -5.16
C ALA A 36 10.89 -2.51 -5.22
N SER A 37 10.73 -3.20 -4.09
CA SER A 37 10.66 -4.66 -4.01
C SER A 37 9.60 -5.10 -3.00
N ALA A 38 9.15 -6.35 -3.06
CA ALA A 38 8.21 -6.90 -2.07
C ALA A 38 8.80 -6.83 -0.66
N ALA A 39 10.04 -7.27 -0.45
CA ALA A 39 10.70 -7.24 0.86
C ALA A 39 10.76 -5.83 1.46
N GLU A 40 11.21 -4.83 0.68
CA GLU A 40 11.24 -3.42 1.11
C GLU A 40 9.83 -2.89 1.38
N SER A 41 8.89 -3.14 0.46
CA SER A 41 7.50 -2.69 0.59
C SER A 41 6.87 -3.21 1.88
N PHE A 42 7.07 -4.49 2.21
CA PHE A 42 6.52 -5.07 3.42
C PHE A 42 7.09 -4.41 4.67
N SER A 43 8.42 -4.32 4.76
CA SER A 43 9.12 -3.77 5.93
C SER A 43 8.80 -2.30 6.15
N GLU A 44 8.51 -1.56 5.09
CA GLU A 44 8.18 -0.15 5.14
C GLU A 44 6.67 0.12 5.34
N LEU A 45 5.78 -0.84 5.06
CA LEU A 45 4.33 -0.63 5.18
C LEU A 45 3.76 -1.15 6.49
N VAL A 46 4.08 -2.38 6.87
CA VAL A 46 3.30 -3.10 7.89
C VAL A 46 3.79 -2.76 9.29
N ASN A 47 2.89 -2.26 10.15
CA ASN A 47 3.20 -1.76 11.50
C ASN A 47 4.22 -0.60 11.55
N VAL A 48 4.38 0.15 10.44
CA VAL A 48 5.24 1.33 10.38
C VAL A 48 4.38 2.58 10.49
N GLN A 49 4.72 3.50 11.41
CA GLN A 49 4.00 4.76 11.57
C GLN A 49 4.03 5.60 10.27
N ALA A 50 2.90 6.17 9.88
CA ALA A 50 2.84 7.05 8.72
C ALA A 50 3.43 8.44 9.03
N ILE A 51 4.22 8.98 8.10
CA ILE A 51 4.80 10.34 8.24
C ILE A 51 3.71 11.41 8.06
N GLY A 52 2.77 11.19 7.14
CA GLY A 52 1.72 12.16 6.83
C GLY A 52 0.60 12.21 7.87
N ASP A 53 0.45 11.17 8.68
CA ASP A 53 -0.42 11.14 9.86
C ASP A 53 0.15 10.18 10.91
N ARG A 54 0.74 10.75 11.97
CA ARG A 54 1.40 9.96 13.01
C ARG A 54 0.43 9.23 13.95
N SER A 55 -0.87 9.46 13.82
CA SER A 55 -1.88 8.70 14.57
C SER A 55 -2.15 7.31 13.97
N LEU A 56 -1.69 7.06 12.74
CA LEU A 56 -1.93 5.82 11.99
C LEU A 56 -0.63 5.10 11.64
N ASN A 57 -0.74 3.80 11.44
CA ASN A 57 0.26 3.02 10.71
C ASN A 57 -0.01 3.13 9.20
N ARG A 58 1.05 3.02 8.39
CA ARG A 58 0.99 2.89 6.93
C ARG A 58 0.03 1.75 6.56
N VAL A 59 0.24 0.58 7.17
CA VAL A 59 -0.71 -0.53 7.20
C VAL A 59 -0.87 -1.01 8.65
N GLN A 60 -2.12 -1.03 9.12
CA GLN A 60 -2.54 -1.62 10.38
C GLN A 60 -3.13 -3.02 10.09
N PRO A 61 -2.43 -4.11 10.44
CA PRO A 61 -2.95 -5.47 10.27
C PRO A 61 -4.34 -5.65 10.90
N GLY A 62 -5.26 -6.22 10.12
CA GLY A 62 -6.63 -6.50 10.56
C GLY A 62 -7.58 -5.31 10.54
N ASP A 63 -7.12 -4.11 10.18
CA ASP A 63 -7.93 -2.90 10.19
C ASP A 63 -7.60 -1.98 9.01
N PHE A 64 -8.26 -2.24 7.88
CA PHE A 64 -8.11 -1.40 6.69
C PHE A 64 -8.60 0.04 6.91
N ALA A 65 -9.62 0.25 7.74
CA ALA A 65 -10.22 1.56 7.95
C ALA A 65 -9.26 2.50 8.69
N ASN A 66 -8.39 1.95 9.55
CA ASN A 66 -7.33 2.67 10.25
C ASN A 66 -5.94 2.49 9.60
N SER A 67 -5.89 2.09 8.31
CA SER A 67 -4.64 1.99 7.55
C SER A 67 -4.44 3.20 6.64
N TYR A 68 -3.33 3.91 6.81
CA TYR A 68 -3.05 5.12 6.02
C TYR A 68 -2.94 4.85 4.52
N LEU A 69 -2.44 3.68 4.10
CA LEU A 69 -2.45 3.23 2.70
C LEU A 69 -3.85 3.28 2.12
N TRP A 70 -4.84 2.69 2.82
CA TRP A 70 -6.22 2.63 2.35
C TRP A 70 -6.82 4.02 2.16
N LEU A 71 -6.59 4.93 3.11
CA LEU A 71 -7.07 6.31 3.02
C LEU A 71 -6.52 7.05 1.79
N ARG A 72 -5.28 6.74 1.37
CA ARG A 72 -4.66 7.39 0.21
C ARG A 72 -5.12 6.84 -1.13
N VAL A 73 -5.46 5.55 -1.20
CA VAL A 73 -5.81 4.91 -2.48
C VAL A 73 -7.30 4.82 -2.75
N SER A 74 -8.14 4.90 -1.72
CA SER A 74 -9.60 4.68 -1.84
C SER A 74 -10.41 5.95 -2.08
N ASP A 75 -9.94 7.13 -1.64
CA ASP A 75 -10.63 8.40 -1.86
C ASP A 75 -9.94 9.22 -2.96
N PRO A 76 -10.53 9.33 -4.16
CA PRO A 76 -9.98 10.15 -5.23
C PRO A 76 -10.03 11.66 -4.91
N ASN A 77 -10.76 12.09 -3.89
CA ASN A 77 -10.84 13.48 -3.44
C ASN A 77 -9.87 13.80 -2.29
N ASP A 78 -9.09 12.82 -1.82
CA ASP A 78 -8.01 13.08 -0.87
C ASP A 78 -7.10 14.19 -1.42
N PRO A 79 -6.60 15.13 -0.60
CA PRO A 79 -5.74 16.22 -1.08
C PRO A 79 -4.41 15.75 -1.70
N ARG A 80 -4.03 14.49 -1.49
CA ARG A 80 -2.82 13.84 -2.01
C ARG A 80 -3.15 12.37 -2.36
N PRO A 81 -4.07 12.13 -3.31
CA PRO A 81 -4.55 10.80 -3.61
C PRO A 81 -3.43 9.99 -4.27
N MET A 82 -3.45 8.67 -4.10
CA MET A 82 -2.50 7.75 -4.71
C MET A 82 -3.22 6.81 -5.68
N PRO A 83 -2.67 6.54 -6.88
CA PRO A 83 -1.43 7.12 -7.42
C PRO A 83 -1.60 8.60 -7.83
N GLN A 84 -0.57 9.43 -7.59
CA GLN A 84 -0.60 10.85 -7.97
C GLN A 84 -0.39 11.03 -9.47
N GLY A 85 -1.25 11.84 -10.10
CA GLY A 85 -1.14 12.16 -11.53
C GLY A 85 -1.60 11.05 -12.46
N ASP A 86 -2.13 9.96 -11.91
CA ASP A 86 -2.63 8.80 -12.66
C ASP A 86 -4.09 8.50 -12.30
N ALA A 87 -4.72 7.59 -13.04
CA ALA A 87 -6.09 7.17 -12.72
C ALA A 87 -6.16 6.48 -11.33
N PRO A 88 -7.26 6.66 -10.58
CA PRO A 88 -7.50 5.92 -9.34
C PRO A 88 -7.41 4.40 -9.55
N LEU A 89 -7.16 3.66 -8.46
CA LEU A 89 -7.22 2.21 -8.48
C LEU A 89 -8.65 1.75 -8.81
N ASP A 90 -8.77 0.63 -9.52
CA ASP A 90 -10.07 0.04 -9.77
C ASP A 90 -10.60 -0.75 -8.56
N ASN A 91 -11.86 -1.18 -8.63
CA ASN A 91 -12.50 -1.89 -7.52
C ASN A 91 -11.84 -3.24 -7.19
N ILE A 92 -11.13 -3.86 -8.14
CA ILE A 92 -10.46 -5.15 -7.92
C ILE A 92 -9.17 -4.91 -7.14
N ASP A 93 -8.36 -3.92 -7.56
CA ASP A 93 -7.14 -3.52 -6.86
C ASP A 93 -7.46 -3.07 -5.43
N LEU A 94 -8.51 -2.25 -5.27
CA LEU A 94 -9.00 -1.82 -3.95
C LEU A 94 -9.47 -3.02 -3.10
N ALA A 95 -10.24 -3.93 -3.67
CA ALA A 95 -10.70 -5.12 -2.93
C ALA A 95 -9.52 -6.00 -2.49
N ASN A 96 -8.49 -6.15 -3.32
CA ASN A 96 -7.30 -6.92 -2.95
C ASN A 96 -6.54 -6.27 -1.80
N ILE A 97 -6.27 -4.96 -1.87
CA ILE A 97 -5.61 -4.23 -0.77
C ILE A 97 -6.43 -4.33 0.52
N MET A 98 -7.73 -4.07 0.46
CA MET A 98 -8.62 -4.17 1.62
C MET A 98 -8.62 -5.58 2.24
N ASN A 99 -8.75 -6.62 1.41
CA ASN A 99 -8.80 -8.00 1.88
C ASN A 99 -7.47 -8.45 2.48
N TRP A 100 -6.33 -8.08 1.87
CA TRP A 100 -5.01 -8.38 2.42
C TRP A 100 -4.81 -7.72 3.79
N ILE A 101 -5.15 -6.43 3.94
CA ILE A 101 -5.03 -5.75 5.24
C ILE A 101 -5.91 -6.44 6.29
N ASN A 102 -7.18 -6.70 5.98
CA ASN A 102 -8.12 -7.32 6.90
C ASN A 102 -7.77 -8.78 7.25
N ALA A 103 -7.09 -9.49 6.35
CA ALA A 103 -6.55 -10.82 6.61
C ALA A 103 -5.29 -10.81 7.50
N GLY A 104 -4.89 -9.65 8.01
CA GLY A 104 -3.75 -9.48 8.92
C GLY A 104 -2.47 -9.03 8.22
N ALA A 105 -2.55 -8.55 6.98
CA ALA A 105 -1.41 -8.03 6.22
C ALA A 105 -0.20 -8.99 6.23
N VAL A 106 -0.46 -10.27 5.97
CA VAL A 106 0.55 -11.34 6.08
C VAL A 106 1.60 -11.20 4.98
N ASN A 107 2.88 -11.43 5.33
CA ASN A 107 3.95 -11.63 4.36
C ASN A 107 4.02 -13.10 3.99
N ASP A 108 3.83 -13.43 2.71
CA ASP A 108 3.94 -14.79 2.21
C ASP A 108 5.30 -15.11 1.59
N GLN A 109 6.29 -14.21 1.71
CA GLN A 109 7.67 -14.46 1.29
C GLN A 109 8.51 -15.26 2.30
N GLU A 110 7.98 -15.54 3.50
CA GLU A 110 8.70 -16.21 4.60
C GLU A 110 8.34 -17.71 4.73
N THR A 111 8.08 -18.39 3.61
CA THR A 111 7.92 -19.87 3.59
C THR A 111 9.22 -20.60 3.33
#